data_AF-A0A1Y0RQX0-F1
#
_entry.id   AF-A0A1Y0RQX0-F1
#
_cell.length_a   1.000
_cell.length_b   1.000
_cell.length_c   1.000
_cell.angle_alpha   90.00
_cell.angle_beta   90.00
_cell.angle_gamma   90.00
#
_symmetry.space_group_name_H-M   'P 1'
#
loop_
_entity.id
_entity.type
_entity.pdbx_description
1 polymer ?
#
loop_
_entity_poly.entity_id
_entity_poly.type
_entity_poly.pdbx_seq_one_letter_code
_entity_poly.pdbx_strand_id
1 'polypeptide(L)'
;MELLTSIVDIDSIQIKSLPFTPAQKTTQIDALANTIIDLGGLVNVPVVQQVSVDDYELISGYLEYYAYLKARELNPRLPDRITVFVSNSKNQAAIRQQLEVLQVIEDTKQNSFQFTIPKGTEIDLQIKNLESSINNNNKIVFNALEQLKADLLATIEAKLPQPEGVTKKLQSRLDKRHST
;
A
#
# COMPACT_ATOMS: atom_id res chain seq x y z
N MET A 1 24.85 -6.95 33.55
CA MET A 1 25.86 -6.28 32.70
C MET A 1 25.11 -5.59 31.60
N GLU A 2 25.51 -4.37 31.31
CA GLU A 2 24.93 -3.54 30.25
C GLU A 2 25.35 -4.06 28.87
N LEU A 3 24.57 -3.74 27.84
CA LEU A 3 24.91 -4.04 26.45
C LEU A 3 26.04 -3.10 26.02
N LEU A 4 27.19 -3.66 25.63
CA LEU A 4 28.35 -2.90 25.20
C LEU A 4 28.76 -3.29 23.77
N THR A 5 29.23 -2.31 23.02
CA THR A 5 29.93 -2.55 21.76
C THR A 5 31.37 -3.00 22.04
N SER A 6 31.85 -3.96 21.26
CA SER A 6 33.25 -4.39 21.22
C SER A 6 33.79 -4.27 19.80
N ILE A 7 35.11 -4.22 19.66
CA ILE A 7 35.79 -4.28 18.37
C ILE A 7 36.40 -5.68 18.25
N VAL A 8 36.00 -6.42 17.22
CA VAL A 8 36.45 -7.81 16.99
C VAL A 8 37.09 -7.94 15.61
N ASP A 9 38.02 -8.89 15.47
CA ASP A 9 38.63 -9.21 14.17
C ASP A 9 37.56 -9.80 13.25
N ILE A 10 37.52 -9.37 11.99
CA ILE A 10 36.48 -9.82 11.04
C ILE A 10 36.56 -11.33 10.82
N ASP A 11 37.78 -11.88 10.73
CA ASP A 11 38.03 -13.30 10.50
C ASP A 11 37.57 -14.20 11.67
N SER A 12 37.33 -13.59 12.83
CA SER A 12 36.82 -14.29 14.02
C SER A 12 35.30 -14.47 14.01
N ILE A 13 34.59 -13.81 13.09
CA ILE A 13 33.13 -13.88 12.96
C ILE A 13 32.76 -14.99 11.99
N GLN A 14 32.05 -15.99 12.51
CA GLN A 14 31.51 -17.11 11.78
C GLN A 14 30.03 -16.88 11.46
N ILE A 15 29.59 -17.36 10.30
CA ILE A 15 28.19 -17.31 9.88
C ILE A 15 27.68 -18.75 9.77
N LYS A 16 26.75 -19.15 10.65
CA LYS A 16 26.17 -20.50 10.60
C LYS A 16 25.06 -20.66 9.56
N SER A 17 24.22 -19.64 9.42
CA SER A 17 23.09 -19.64 8.49
C SER A 17 22.93 -18.25 7.91
N LEU A 18 22.86 -18.16 6.59
CA LEU A 18 22.62 -16.90 5.90
C LEU A 18 21.13 -16.78 5.57
N PRO A 19 20.49 -15.64 5.89
CA PRO A 19 19.13 -15.37 5.46
C PRO A 19 19.03 -15.04 3.95
N PHE A 20 20.16 -14.71 3.31
CA PHE A 20 20.25 -14.42 1.87
C PHE A 20 21.63 -14.76 1.32
N THR A 21 21.75 -14.96 0.01
CA THR A 21 23.08 -15.01 -0.62
C THR A 21 23.55 -13.60 -0.96
N PRO A 22 24.84 -13.23 -0.76
CA PRO A 22 25.31 -11.87 -1.05
C PRO A 22 24.96 -11.38 -2.47
N ALA A 23 24.95 -12.30 -3.45
CA ALA A 23 24.55 -12.02 -4.83
C ALA A 23 23.09 -11.51 -4.98
N GLN A 24 22.18 -11.88 -4.06
CA GLN A 24 20.79 -11.37 -4.06
C GLN A 24 20.70 -9.93 -3.57
N LYS A 25 21.73 -9.41 -2.89
CA LYS A 25 21.74 -8.10 -2.23
C LYS A 25 22.89 -7.21 -2.71
N THR A 26 23.50 -7.50 -3.85
CA THR A 26 24.68 -6.79 -4.38
C THR A 26 24.49 -5.28 -4.41
N THR A 27 23.36 -4.79 -4.93
CA THR A 27 23.08 -3.35 -5.00
C THR A 27 23.05 -2.69 -3.63
N GLN A 28 22.43 -3.34 -2.63
CA GLN A 28 22.36 -2.82 -1.26
C GLN A 28 23.73 -2.88 -0.59
N ILE A 29 24.48 -3.97 -0.79
CA ILE A 29 25.84 -4.15 -0.26
C ILE A 29 26.76 -3.07 -0.83
N ASP A 30 26.78 -2.85 -2.16
CA ASP A 30 27.63 -1.86 -2.80
C ASP A 30 27.26 -0.43 -2.37
N ALA A 31 25.96 -0.12 -2.27
CA ALA A 31 25.52 1.19 -1.80
C ALA A 31 25.98 1.44 -0.35
N LEU A 32 25.76 0.48 0.54
CA LEU A 32 26.16 0.59 1.94
C LEU A 32 27.69 0.64 2.08
N ALA A 33 28.43 -0.15 1.29
CA ALA A 33 29.89 -0.16 1.29
C ALA A 33 30.49 1.22 0.98
N ASN A 34 29.95 1.92 -0.03
CA ASN A 34 30.37 3.30 -0.34
C ASN A 34 30.14 4.23 0.85
N THR A 35 28.97 4.16 1.51
CA THR A 35 28.71 4.99 2.68
C THR A 35 29.60 4.64 3.88
N ILE A 36 29.99 3.36 4.04
CA ILE A 36 30.94 2.94 5.08
C ILE A 36 32.31 3.56 4.81
N ILE A 37 32.75 3.63 3.55
CA ILE A 37 34.02 4.27 3.18
C ILE A 37 33.98 5.77 3.51
N ASP A 38 32.87 6.44 3.17
CA ASP A 38 32.71 7.87 3.40
C ASP A 38 32.66 8.21 4.90
N LEU A 39 32.00 7.37 5.71
CA LEU A 39 31.86 7.57 7.16
C LEU A 39 33.03 7.00 7.96
N GLY A 40 33.78 6.06 7.40
CA GLY A 40 34.81 5.29 8.11
C GLY A 40 34.25 4.26 9.10
N GLY A 41 32.97 3.88 9.01
CA GLY A 41 32.34 2.95 9.95
C GLY A 41 30.88 2.65 9.69
N LEU A 42 30.29 1.81 10.56
CA LEU A 42 28.89 1.40 10.52
C LEU A 42 28.07 2.16 11.57
N VAL A 43 26.93 2.71 11.14
CA VAL A 43 25.92 3.27 12.06
C VAL A 43 25.08 2.16 12.67
N ASN A 44 24.66 1.20 11.86
CA ASN A 44 23.97 0.00 12.34
C ASN A 44 25.00 -1.09 12.64
N VAL A 45 25.23 -1.33 13.93
CA VAL A 45 26.29 -2.21 14.41
C VAL A 45 25.80 -3.67 14.44
N PRO A 46 26.51 -4.62 13.79
CA PRO A 46 26.12 -6.02 13.80
C PRO A 46 26.10 -6.61 15.20
N VAL A 47 25.28 -7.63 15.41
CA VAL A 47 25.18 -8.34 16.68
C VAL A 47 25.77 -9.72 16.52
N VAL A 48 26.72 -10.05 17.39
CA VAL A 48 27.37 -11.35 17.43
C VAL A 48 27.12 -12.05 18.77
N GLN A 49 27.11 -13.37 18.75
CA GLN A 49 27.13 -14.20 19.94
C GLN A 49 28.55 -14.73 20.16
N GLN A 50 29.10 -14.55 21.35
CA GLN A 50 30.39 -15.13 21.69
C GLN A 50 30.27 -16.66 21.83
N VAL A 51 31.08 -17.39 21.07
CA VAL A 51 31.09 -18.87 21.05
C VAL A 51 32.32 -19.41 21.80
N SER A 52 33.46 -18.71 21.70
CA SER A 52 34.70 -19.03 22.41
C SER A 52 35.37 -17.73 22.91
N VAL A 53 36.63 -17.80 23.37
CA VAL A 53 37.38 -16.61 23.82
C VAL A 53 37.47 -15.58 22.69
N ASP A 54 37.83 -16.02 21.48
CA ASP A 54 38.05 -15.16 20.34
C ASP A 54 37.09 -15.45 19.17
N ASP A 55 36.23 -16.46 19.24
CA ASP A 55 35.30 -16.78 18.15
C ASP A 55 33.89 -16.26 18.42
N TYR A 56 33.30 -15.70 17.37
CA TYR A 56 31.98 -15.09 17.40
C TYR A 56 31.08 -15.67 16.30
N GLU A 57 29.79 -15.75 16.57
CA GLU A 57 28.77 -16.12 15.59
C GLU A 57 27.93 -14.89 15.26
N LEU A 58 27.80 -14.54 13.99
CA LEU A 58 26.91 -13.46 13.57
C LEU A 58 25.45 -13.90 13.73
N ILE A 59 24.68 -13.13 14.52
CA ILE A 59 23.26 -13.41 14.76
C ILE A 59 22.33 -12.35 14.17
N SER A 60 22.82 -11.14 13.92
CA SER A 60 22.11 -10.06 13.22
C SER A 60 23.09 -9.09 12.56
N GLY A 61 22.62 -8.34 11.56
CA GLY A 61 23.44 -7.39 10.79
C GLY A 61 24.20 -8.03 9.63
N TYR A 62 23.60 -9.03 8.96
CA TYR A 62 24.22 -9.74 7.83
C TYR A 62 24.56 -8.81 6.66
N LEU A 63 23.66 -7.87 6.34
CA LEU A 63 23.87 -6.92 5.24
C LEU A 63 25.05 -5.99 5.56
N GLU A 64 25.09 -5.47 6.77
CA GLU A 64 26.13 -4.59 7.31
C GLU A 64 27.49 -5.30 7.32
N TYR A 65 27.54 -6.56 7.77
CA TYR A 65 28.75 -7.36 7.75
C TYR A 65 29.32 -7.53 6.33
N TYR A 66 28.48 -7.93 5.36
CA TYR A 66 28.92 -8.08 3.97
C TYR A 66 29.26 -6.75 3.31
N ALA A 67 28.54 -5.67 3.64
CA ALA A 67 28.88 -4.34 3.16
C ALA A 67 30.22 -3.85 3.71
N TYR A 68 30.55 -4.16 4.96
CA TYR A 68 31.85 -3.83 5.54
C TYR A 68 32.97 -4.61 4.86
N LEU A 69 32.80 -5.92 4.63
CA LEU A 69 33.74 -6.71 3.83
C LEU A 69 33.96 -6.08 2.46
N LYS A 70 32.87 -5.69 1.78
CA LYS A 70 32.94 -5.05 0.47
C LYS A 70 33.64 -3.69 0.52
N ALA A 71 33.35 -2.88 1.53
CA ALA A 71 34.02 -1.60 1.76
C ALA A 71 35.53 -1.79 1.94
N ARG A 72 35.93 -2.84 2.65
CA ARG A 72 37.34 -3.16 2.89
C ARG A 72 38.07 -3.69 1.66
N GLU A 73 37.36 -4.36 0.73
CA GLU A 73 37.90 -4.70 -0.60
C GLU A 73 38.18 -3.43 -1.43
N LEU A 74 37.27 -2.46 -1.37
CA LEU A 74 37.36 -1.22 -2.14
C LEU A 74 38.35 -0.21 -1.54
N ASN A 75 38.46 -0.18 -0.21
CA ASN A 75 39.36 0.71 0.53
C ASN A 75 40.15 -0.09 1.59
N PRO A 76 41.37 -0.54 1.26
CA PRO A 76 42.24 -1.28 2.19
C PRO A 76 42.70 -0.50 3.44
N ARG A 77 42.38 0.79 3.56
CA ARG A 77 42.69 1.60 4.76
C ARG A 77 41.70 1.36 5.90
N LEU A 78 40.54 0.75 5.61
CA LEU A 78 39.59 0.38 6.65
C LEU A 78 40.18 -0.74 7.54
N PRO A 79 39.97 -0.70 8.87
CA PRO A 79 40.49 -1.72 9.76
C PRO A 79 39.95 -3.12 9.46
N ASP A 80 40.79 -4.14 9.68
CA ASP A 80 40.43 -5.57 9.68
C ASP A 80 39.59 -5.99 10.90
N ARG A 81 39.01 -5.00 11.58
CA ARG A 81 38.20 -5.13 12.77
C ARG A 81 36.91 -4.38 12.58
N ILE A 82 35.83 -4.94 13.11
CA ILE A 82 34.49 -4.38 13.02
C ILE A 82 33.93 -4.16 14.42
N THR A 83 33.22 -3.05 14.60
CA THR A 83 32.48 -2.80 15.84
C THR A 83 31.23 -3.67 15.82
N VAL A 84 30.96 -4.37 16.93
CA VAL A 84 29.83 -5.29 17.09
C VAL A 84 29.22 -5.18 18.49
N PHE A 85 27.95 -5.56 18.63
CA PHE A 85 27.37 -5.86 19.93
C PHE A 85 27.61 -7.32 20.28
N VAL A 86 28.24 -7.58 21.43
CA VAL A 86 28.50 -8.95 21.89
C VAL A 86 27.39 -9.42 22.83
N SER A 87 26.67 -10.44 22.38
CA SER A 87 25.67 -11.18 23.15
C SER A 87 26.36 -12.23 24.02
N ASN A 88 26.08 -12.16 25.32
CA ASN A 88 26.57 -13.09 26.35
C ASN A 88 25.39 -13.81 27.01
N SER A 89 25.67 -14.85 27.79
CA SER A 89 24.64 -15.69 28.42
C SER A 89 23.63 -14.93 29.30
N LYS A 90 23.98 -13.74 29.81
CA LYS A 90 23.11 -12.94 30.69
C LYS A 90 22.12 -12.07 29.90
N ASN A 91 22.50 -11.57 28.72
CA ASN A 91 21.67 -10.66 27.92
C ASN A 91 21.11 -11.29 26.64
N GLN A 92 21.51 -12.51 26.30
CA GLN A 92 21.13 -13.20 25.07
C GLN A 92 19.62 -13.25 24.84
N ALA A 93 18.82 -13.56 25.87
CA ALA A 93 17.37 -13.65 25.74
C ALA A 93 16.74 -12.29 25.40
N ALA A 94 17.17 -11.22 26.07
CA ALA A 94 16.66 -9.88 25.83
C ALA A 94 17.08 -9.36 24.44
N ILE A 95 18.32 -9.65 24.01
CA ILE A 95 18.80 -9.31 22.67
C ILE A 95 17.96 -10.03 21.61
N ARG A 96 17.73 -11.34 21.77
CA ARG A 96 16.90 -12.11 20.82
C ARG A 96 15.48 -11.55 20.74
N GLN A 97 14.87 -11.21 21.88
CA GLN A 97 13.55 -10.58 21.91
C GLN A 97 13.54 -9.23 21.17
N GLN A 98 14.55 -8.38 21.35
CA GLN A 98 14.65 -7.12 20.62
C GLN A 98 14.81 -7.34 19.11
N LEU A 99 15.65 -8.29 18.70
CA LEU A 99 15.84 -8.64 17.29
C LEU A 99 14.55 -9.15 16.66
N GLU A 100 13.78 -9.98 17.36
CA GLU A 100 12.47 -10.46 16.90
C GLU A 100 11.48 -9.30 16.68
N VAL A 101 11.40 -8.36 17.64
CA VAL A 101 10.53 -7.18 17.51
C VAL A 101 10.96 -6.29 16.34
N LEU A 102 12.26 -6.06 16.17
CA LEU A 102 12.79 -5.29 15.05
C LEU A 102 12.47 -5.94 13.71
N GLN A 103 12.60 -7.26 13.60
CA GLN A 103 12.24 -8.01 12.40
C GLN A 103 10.75 -7.86 12.07
N VAL A 104 9.86 -8.00 13.05
CA VAL A 104 8.41 -7.81 12.84
C VAL A 104 8.10 -6.41 12.34
N ILE A 105 8.79 -5.38 12.85
CA ILE A 105 8.63 -4.00 12.37
C ILE A 105 9.08 -3.87 10.91
N GLU A 106 10.20 -4.49 10.53
CA GLU A 106 10.68 -4.48 9.14
C GLU A 106 9.74 -5.22 8.19
N ASP A 107 9.27 -6.40 8.57
CA ASP A 107 8.31 -7.19 7.80
C ASP A 107 6.99 -6.44 7.64
N THR A 108 6.55 -5.74 8.69
CA THR A 108 5.35 -4.89 8.64
C THR A 108 5.54 -3.72 7.68
N LYS A 109 6.72 -3.08 7.63
CA LYS A 109 7.02 -2.02 6.66
C LYS A 109 6.97 -2.52 5.21
N GLN A 110 7.42 -3.75 4.97
CA GLN A 110 7.35 -4.36 3.64
C GLN A 110 5.91 -4.74 3.25
N ASN A 111 5.09 -5.15 4.22
CA ASN A 111 3.67 -5.49 4.01
C ASN A 111 2.72 -4.27 4.03
N SER A 112 3.12 -3.13 4.59
CA SER A 112 2.28 -1.93 4.71
C SER A 112 2.20 -1.06 3.44
N PHE A 113 2.68 -1.55 2.29
CA PHE A 113 2.49 -0.90 0.98
C PHE A 113 2.06 -1.86 -0.12
N GLN A 114 1.29 -2.91 0.18
CA GLN A 114 0.36 -3.45 -0.83
C GLN A 114 -0.87 -2.54 -0.93
N PHE A 115 -0.67 -1.31 -1.41
CA PHE A 115 -1.66 -0.78 -2.33
C PHE A 115 -1.45 -1.59 -3.61
N THR A 116 -2.22 -2.66 -3.81
CA THR A 116 -2.44 -3.14 -5.17
C THR A 116 -3.08 -1.97 -5.89
N ILE A 117 -2.27 -1.16 -6.57
CA ILE A 117 -2.76 -0.36 -7.69
C ILE A 117 -3.31 -1.44 -8.63
N PRO A 118 -4.64 -1.57 -8.78
CA PRO A 118 -5.18 -2.56 -9.70
C PRO A 118 -4.52 -2.27 -11.04
N LYS A 119 -3.90 -3.29 -11.66
CA LYS A 119 -3.30 -3.15 -13.00
C LYS A 119 -4.33 -2.44 -13.89
N GLY A 120 -3.92 -1.48 -14.71
CA GLY A 120 -4.82 -0.58 -15.45
C GLY A 120 -6.06 -1.26 -16.05
N THR A 121 -5.93 -2.50 -16.51
CA THR A 121 -7.04 -3.37 -16.93
C THR A 121 -8.21 -3.54 -15.96
N GLU A 122 -7.97 -3.63 -14.64
CA GLU A 122 -9.04 -3.83 -13.65
C GLU A 122 -9.78 -2.52 -13.34
N ILE A 123 -9.05 -1.40 -13.31
CA ILE A 123 -9.64 -0.06 -13.25
C ILE A 123 -10.46 0.20 -14.52
N ASP A 124 -9.93 -0.16 -15.69
CA ASP A 124 -10.62 -0.01 -16.97
C ASP A 124 -11.92 -0.83 -17.03
N LEU A 125 -11.90 -2.06 -16.50
CA LEU A 125 -13.11 -2.89 -16.40
C LEU A 125 -14.14 -2.28 -15.44
N GLN A 126 -13.70 -1.74 -14.30
CA GLN A 126 -14.58 -1.07 -13.35
C GLN A 126 -15.19 0.21 -13.95
N ILE A 127 -14.39 1.03 -14.66
CA ILE A 127 -14.86 2.22 -15.37
C ILE A 127 -15.87 1.85 -16.44
N LYS A 128 -15.58 0.85 -17.27
CA LYS A 128 -16.50 0.38 -18.33
C LYS A 128 -17.83 -0.12 -17.77
N ASN A 129 -17.79 -0.79 -16.61
CA ASN A 129 -19.01 -1.24 -15.93
C ASN A 129 -19.82 -0.05 -15.40
N LEU A 130 -19.16 0.95 -14.79
CA LEU A 130 -19.80 2.19 -14.33
C LEU A 130 -20.42 2.98 -15.50
N GLU A 131 -19.72 3.11 -16.62
CA GLU A 131 -20.23 3.76 -17.83
C GLU A 131 -21.48 3.06 -18.37
N SER A 132 -21.48 1.72 -18.37
CA SER A 132 -22.66 0.92 -18.75
C SER A 132 -23.84 1.17 -17.82
N SER A 133 -23.61 1.18 -16.50
CA SER A 133 -24.66 1.48 -15.51
C SER A 133 -25.22 2.89 -15.66
N ILE A 134 -24.36 3.90 -15.88
CA ILE A 134 -24.78 5.29 -16.12
C ILE A 134 -25.65 5.39 -17.37
N ASN A 135 -25.22 4.77 -18.47
CA ASN A 135 -25.97 4.77 -19.72
C ASN A 135 -27.34 4.10 -19.57
N ASN A 136 -27.42 3.00 -18.83
CA ASN A 136 -28.68 2.33 -18.56
C ASN A 136 -29.62 3.20 -17.71
N ASN A 137 -29.10 3.82 -16.65
CA ASN A 137 -29.88 4.71 -15.80
C ASN A 137 -30.41 5.92 -16.58
N ASN A 138 -29.59 6.52 -17.45
CA ASN A 138 -30.00 7.63 -18.30
C ASN A 138 -31.15 7.23 -19.24
N LYS A 139 -31.12 6.02 -19.82
CA LYS A 139 -32.23 5.51 -20.65
C LYS A 139 -33.51 5.32 -19.83
N ILE A 140 -33.41 4.76 -18.62
CA ILE A 140 -34.56 4.57 -17.74
C ILE A 140 -35.19 5.91 -17.39
N VAL A 141 -34.37 6.89 -16.97
CA VAL A 141 -34.84 8.24 -16.64
C VAL A 141 -35.50 8.89 -17.86
N PHE A 142 -34.89 8.81 -19.03
CA PHE A 142 -35.45 9.37 -20.26
C PHE A 142 -36.82 8.76 -20.58
N ASN A 143 -36.93 7.43 -20.52
CA ASN A 143 -38.20 6.75 -20.80
C ASN A 143 -39.29 7.11 -19.77
N ALA A 144 -38.93 7.23 -18.49
CA ALA A 144 -39.86 7.64 -17.44
C ALA A 144 -40.36 9.07 -17.65
N LEU A 145 -39.51 9.98 -18.14
CA LEU A 145 -39.92 11.34 -18.49
C LEU A 145 -40.88 11.38 -19.68
N GLU A 146 -40.62 10.59 -20.72
CA GLU A 146 -41.53 10.50 -21.87
C GLU A 146 -42.89 9.90 -21.49
N GLN A 147 -42.90 8.87 -20.64
CA GLN A 147 -44.14 8.30 -20.10
C GLN A 147 -44.92 9.33 -19.26
N LEU A 148 -44.24 10.03 -18.34
CA LEU A 148 -44.87 11.07 -17.52
C LEU A 148 -45.49 12.18 -18.38
N LYS A 149 -44.80 12.58 -19.46
CA LYS A 149 -45.30 13.57 -20.41
C LYS A 149 -46.57 13.06 -21.11
N ALA A 150 -46.57 11.82 -21.58
CA ALA A 150 -47.74 11.21 -22.22
C ALA A 150 -48.94 11.12 -21.26
N ASP A 151 -48.71 10.68 -20.02
CA ASP A 151 -49.74 10.57 -18.99
C ASP A 151 -50.33 11.92 -18.60
N LEU A 152 -49.49 12.97 -18.53
CA LEU A 152 -49.95 14.34 -18.28
C LEU A 152 -50.83 14.85 -19.43
N LEU A 153 -50.46 14.61 -20.69
CA LEU A 153 -51.27 14.99 -21.84
C LEU A 153 -52.63 14.29 -21.83
N ALA A 154 -52.64 12.97 -21.61
CA ALA A 154 -53.87 12.19 -21.50
C ALA A 154 -54.77 12.68 -20.35
N THR A 155 -54.18 13.04 -19.21
CA THR A 155 -54.91 13.58 -18.06
C THR A 155 -55.51 14.96 -18.34
N ILE A 156 -54.80 15.82 -19.07
CA ILE A 156 -55.29 17.15 -19.48
C ILE A 156 -56.45 16.98 -20.47
N GLU A 157 -56.32 16.12 -21.47
CA GLU A 157 -57.39 15.80 -22.44
C GLU A 157 -58.65 15.25 -21.75
N ALA A 158 -58.47 14.35 -20.78
CA ALA A 158 -59.60 13.78 -20.02
C ALA A 158 -60.31 14.81 -19.11
N LYS A 159 -59.62 15.87 -18.68
CA LYS A 159 -60.18 16.92 -17.81
C LYS A 159 -60.67 18.17 -18.57
N LEU A 160 -60.41 18.26 -19.87
CA LEU A 160 -60.96 19.32 -20.71
C LEU A 160 -62.47 19.08 -20.91
N PRO A 161 -63.34 20.07 -20.62
CA PRO A 161 -64.76 19.92 -20.87
C PRO A 161 -65.01 19.78 -22.38
N GLN A 162 -65.62 18.67 -22.79
CA GLN A 162 -66.06 18.43 -24.16
C GLN A 162 -66.93 19.62 -24.65
N PRO A 163 -66.72 20.14 -25.87
CA PRO A 163 -67.45 21.30 -26.40
C PRO A 163 -68.98 21.09 -26.46
N GLU A 164 -69.46 19.85 -26.39
CA GLU A 164 -70.89 19.51 -26.40
C GLU A 164 -71.69 20.02 -25.18
N GLY A 165 -71.04 20.19 -24.02
CA GLY A 165 -71.70 20.70 -22.82
C GLY A 165 -71.95 22.21 -22.86
N VAL A 166 -71.08 22.95 -23.55
CA VAL A 166 -71.17 24.42 -23.69
C VAL A 166 -72.17 24.79 -24.77
N THR A 167 -72.22 24.05 -25.88
CA THR A 167 -73.20 24.25 -26.95
C THR A 167 -74.62 23.95 -26.50
N LYS A 168 -74.88 22.82 -25.82
CA LYS A 168 -76.22 22.52 -25.25
C LYS A 168 -76.70 23.56 -24.22
N LYS A 169 -75.80 24.12 -23.42
CA LYS A 169 -76.11 25.16 -22.42
C LYS A 169 -76.34 26.55 -23.04
N LEU A 170 -75.78 26.80 -24.22
CA LEU A 170 -76.03 28.00 -25.03
C LEU A 170 -77.32 27.86 -25.85
N GLN A 171 -77.56 26.73 -26.52
CA GLN A 171 -78.81 26.45 -27.26
C GLN A 171 -80.04 26.55 -26.34
N SER A 172 -80.02 25.90 -25.18
CA SER A 172 -81.14 25.97 -24.20
C SER A 172 -81.38 27.37 -23.61
N ARG A 173 -80.40 28.29 -23.69
CA ARG A 173 -80.55 29.70 -23.32
C ARG A 173 -81.02 30.59 -24.46
N LEU A 174 -80.80 30.18 -25.71
CA LEU A 174 -81.37 30.85 -26.90
C LEU A 174 -82.84 30.47 -27.10
N ASP A 175 -83.19 29.20 -26.96
CA ASP A 175 -84.57 28.72 -27.14
C ASP A 175 -85.55 29.33 -26.12
N LYS A 176 -85.08 29.61 -24.89
CA LYS A 176 -85.89 30.28 -23.85
C LYS A 176 -86.12 31.78 -24.08
N ARG A 177 -85.37 32.45 -24.97
CA ARG A 177 -85.58 33.88 -25.27
C ARG A 177 -86.52 34.12 -26.45
N HIS A 178 -86.81 33.11 -27.25
CA HIS A 178 -87.72 33.21 -28.40
C HIS A 178 -89.15 32.70 -28.09
N SER A 179 -89.45 32.41 -26.82
CA SER A 179 -90.76 31.91 -26.36
C SER A 179 -91.41 32.85 -25.33
N THR A 180 -91.21 34.16 -25.48
CA THR A 180 -91.94 35.21 -24.77
C THR A 180 -92.27 36.30 -25.77
#